data_AF-A0AAU3YU70-F1
#
_entry.id   AF-A0AAU3YU70-F1
#
_cell.length_a   1.000
_cell.length_b   1.000
_cell.length_c   1.000
_cell.angle_alpha   90.00
_cell.angle_beta   90.00
_cell.angle_gamma   90.00
#
_symmetry.space_group_name_H-M   'P 1'
#
loop_
_entity.id
_entity.type
_entity.pdbx_description
1 polymer ?
#
loop_
_entity_poly.entity_id
_entity_poly.type
_entity_poly.pdbx_seq_one_letter_code
_entity_poly.pdbx_strand_id
1 'polypeptide(L)'
;MPNTELAARIHSELAHFPEHHDQRTPLAGLRVLRPGAPLTDGTCNAGTTLSVAGFAAYLSGHTIECDPYRGALAYTPGSRARRLGDAARDALGVTAVDADWLFAPARTRPRLLTALAQLADGADHITHPAAARRTPATVS
;
A
#
# COMPACT_ATOMS: atom_id res chain seq x y z
N MET A 1 8.11 3.11 -15.79
CA MET A 1 7.15 4.23 -15.65
C MET A 1 6.09 3.79 -14.66
N PRO A 2 5.67 4.67 -13.74
CA PRO A 2 4.60 4.37 -12.80
C PRO A 2 3.27 4.09 -13.48
N ASN A 3 2.46 3.21 -12.86
CA ASN A 3 1.12 2.89 -13.29
C ASN A 3 0.14 3.95 -12.77
N THR A 4 -0.15 4.95 -13.60
CA THR A 4 -0.97 6.12 -13.26
C THR A 4 -2.41 5.74 -12.90
N GLU A 5 -3.02 4.80 -13.64
CA GLU A 5 -4.38 4.33 -13.41
C GLU A 5 -4.50 3.61 -12.06
N LEU A 6 -3.55 2.71 -11.76
CA LEU A 6 -3.51 2.02 -10.49
C LEU A 6 -3.32 3.01 -9.32
N ALA A 7 -2.42 3.99 -9.47
CA ALA A 7 -2.23 5.02 -8.45
C ALA A 7 -3.50 5.84 -8.21
N ALA A 8 -4.21 6.26 -9.26
CA ALA A 8 -5.46 7.00 -9.18
C ALA A 8 -6.57 6.18 -8.49
N ARG A 9 -6.62 4.87 -8.75
CA ARG A 9 -7.57 3.97 -8.13
C ARG A 9 -7.30 3.80 -6.64
N ILE A 10 -6.05 3.57 -6.24
CA ILE A 10 -5.66 3.50 -4.82
C ILE A 10 -5.95 4.83 -4.13
N HIS A 11 -5.64 5.96 -4.76
CA HIS A 11 -5.96 7.29 -4.24
C HIS A 11 -7.45 7.41 -3.92
N SER A 12 -8.30 7.01 -4.86
CA SER A 12 -9.76 7.05 -4.70
C SER A 12 -10.23 6.15 -3.55
N GLU A 13 -9.73 4.92 -3.44
CA GLU A 13 -10.05 4.01 -2.33
C GLU A 13 -9.69 4.63 -0.97
N LEU A 14 -8.47 5.15 -0.83
CA LEU A 14 -7.99 5.78 0.41
C LEU A 14 -8.77 7.05 0.79
N ALA A 15 -9.27 7.79 -0.20
CA ALA A 15 -10.03 9.01 0.01
C ALA A 15 -11.48 8.72 0.42
N HIS A 16 -12.12 7.73 -0.20
CA HIS A 16 -13.54 7.43 -0.01
C HIS A 16 -13.81 6.45 1.14
N PHE A 17 -12.90 5.51 1.39
CA PHE A 17 -13.04 4.47 2.42
C PHE A 17 -11.86 4.49 3.40
N PRO A 18 -11.72 5.56 4.19
CA PRO A 18 -10.61 5.71 5.12
C PRO A 18 -10.47 4.57 6.14
N GLU A 19 -11.59 3.92 6.49
CA GLU A 19 -11.68 2.77 7.39
C GLU A 19 -11.09 1.48 6.81
N HIS A 20 -10.89 1.40 5.48
CA HIS A 20 -10.25 0.26 4.82
C HIS A 20 -8.71 0.40 4.76
N HIS A 21 -8.14 1.47 5.31
CA HIS A 21 -6.71 1.76 5.19
C HIS A 21 -5.99 1.89 6.54
N ASP A 22 -4.88 1.16 6.69
CA ASP A 22 -3.91 1.30 7.77
C ASP A 22 -2.54 0.83 7.30
N GLN A 23 -1.53 1.67 7.46
CA GLN A 23 -0.14 1.33 7.15
C GLN A 23 0.57 0.57 8.27
N ARG A 24 0.08 0.64 9.51
CA ARG A 24 0.76 0.11 10.70
C ARG A 24 0.37 -1.32 11.00
N THR A 25 -0.90 -1.62 10.85
CA THR A 25 -1.44 -2.97 11.05
C THR A 25 -2.21 -3.44 9.82
N PRO A 26 -1.62 -3.39 8.62
CA PRO A 26 -2.28 -3.88 7.42
C PRO A 26 -2.49 -5.38 7.56
N LEU A 27 -3.63 -5.89 7.06
CA LEU A 27 -3.94 -7.32 6.98
C LEU A 27 -4.12 -8.00 8.35
N ALA A 28 -4.40 -7.25 9.42
CA ALA A 28 -4.70 -7.82 10.72
C ALA A 28 -5.89 -8.78 10.64
N GLY A 29 -5.71 -10.01 11.14
CA GLY A 29 -6.74 -11.06 11.13
C GLY A 29 -6.98 -11.74 9.78
N LEU A 30 -6.39 -11.25 8.70
CA LEU A 30 -6.53 -11.83 7.37
C LEU A 30 -5.57 -13.01 7.18
N ARG A 31 -6.05 -14.10 6.58
CA ARG A 31 -5.20 -15.19 6.09
C ARG A 31 -5.02 -15.17 4.59
N VAL A 32 -6.10 -14.94 3.84
CA VAL A 32 -6.09 -14.90 2.38
C VAL A 32 -7.09 -13.85 1.90
N LEU A 33 -6.67 -12.94 1.02
CA LEU A 33 -7.53 -12.04 0.27
C LEU A 33 -7.40 -12.35 -1.22
N ARG A 34 -8.50 -12.77 -1.85
CA ARG A 34 -8.55 -13.06 -3.28
C ARG A 34 -8.98 -11.83 -4.07
N PRO A 35 -8.50 -11.63 -5.31
CA PRO A 35 -8.95 -10.55 -6.19
C PRO A 35 -10.47 -10.56 -6.33
N GLY A 36 -11.09 -9.38 -6.31
CA GLY A 36 -12.52 -9.21 -6.48
C GLY A 36 -13.37 -9.67 -5.28
N ALA A 37 -12.76 -10.18 -4.20
CA ALA A 37 -13.47 -10.38 -2.95
C ALA A 37 -13.94 -9.01 -2.44
N PRO A 38 -15.22 -8.84 -2.09
CA PRO A 38 -15.67 -7.55 -1.57
C PRO A 38 -14.89 -7.24 -0.30
N LEU A 39 -14.43 -5.99 -0.17
CA LEU A 39 -13.74 -5.49 1.03
C LEU A 39 -14.73 -5.20 2.18
N THR A 40 -15.96 -5.72 2.09
CA THR A 40 -17.02 -5.56 3.08
C THR A 40 -16.82 -6.48 4.29
N ASP A 41 -17.31 -6.04 5.45
CA ASP A 41 -17.34 -6.80 6.70
C ASP A 41 -17.70 -8.28 6.49
N GLY A 42 -16.74 -9.18 6.73
CA GLY A 42 -16.98 -10.62 6.81
C GLY A 42 -16.18 -11.51 5.85
N THR A 43 -15.59 -11.01 4.76
CA THR A 43 -14.53 -11.74 4.01
C THR A 43 -13.15 -11.53 4.63
N CYS A 44 -13.04 -10.43 5.37
CA CYS A 44 -12.07 -10.08 6.37
C CYS A 44 -12.81 -10.06 7.71
N ASN A 45 -12.57 -11.00 8.62
CA ASN A 45 -13.23 -10.94 9.93
C ASN A 45 -12.80 -9.66 10.68
N ALA A 46 -13.71 -8.69 10.80
CA ALA A 46 -13.66 -7.52 11.68
C ALA A 46 -12.38 -6.64 11.59
N GLY A 47 -12.36 -5.66 10.68
CA GLY A 47 -11.39 -4.55 10.75
C GLY A 47 -10.07 -4.74 10.00
N THR A 48 -10.04 -5.58 8.96
CA THR A 48 -8.86 -5.71 8.11
C THR A 48 -8.71 -4.47 7.23
N THR A 49 -7.63 -3.74 7.48
CA THR A 49 -7.20 -2.60 6.70
C THR A 49 -6.09 -3.01 5.72
N LEU A 50 -6.02 -2.36 4.56
CA LEU A 50 -4.93 -2.52 3.60
C LEU A 50 -3.94 -1.36 3.72
N SER A 51 -2.65 -1.67 3.60
CA SER A 51 -1.65 -0.67 3.26
C SER A 51 -1.73 -0.32 1.78
N VAL A 52 -1.00 0.70 1.34
CA VAL A 52 -0.88 1.00 -0.10
C VAL A 52 -0.30 -0.19 -0.88
N ALA A 53 0.60 -0.97 -0.28
CA ALA A 53 1.10 -2.20 -0.89
C ALA A 53 -0.01 -3.26 -1.04
N GLY A 54 -0.86 -3.40 -0.02
CA GLY A 54 -2.02 -4.29 -0.05
C GLY A 54 -3.00 -3.91 -1.16
N PHE A 55 -3.37 -2.63 -1.25
CA PHE A 55 -4.24 -2.14 -2.32
C PHE A 55 -3.62 -2.34 -3.70
N ALA A 56 -2.33 -2.01 -3.88
CA ALA A 56 -1.65 -2.17 -5.17
C ALA A 56 -1.64 -3.62 -5.65
N ALA A 57 -1.33 -4.58 -4.78
CA ALA A 57 -1.35 -5.99 -5.12
C ALA A 57 -2.78 -6.49 -5.40
N TYR A 58 -3.73 -6.16 -4.52
CA TYR A 58 -5.13 -6.58 -4.65
C TYR A 58 -5.78 -6.07 -5.95
N LEU A 59 -5.66 -4.77 -6.22
CA LEU A 59 -6.26 -4.12 -7.39
C LEU A 59 -5.58 -4.50 -8.71
N SER A 60 -4.33 -4.97 -8.66
CA SER A 60 -3.63 -5.55 -9.83
C SER A 60 -3.93 -7.04 -10.04
N GLY A 61 -4.86 -7.61 -9.27
CA GLY A 61 -5.31 -8.99 -9.48
C GLY A 61 -4.51 -10.05 -8.72
N HIS A 62 -3.70 -9.67 -7.72
CA HIS A 62 -3.00 -10.64 -6.88
C HIS A 62 -3.89 -11.17 -5.77
N THR A 63 -3.78 -12.47 -5.51
CA THR A 63 -4.18 -13.05 -4.23
C THR A 63 -3.10 -12.72 -3.21
N ILE A 64 -3.51 -12.24 -2.04
CA ILE A 64 -2.63 -11.92 -0.91
C ILE A 64 -2.80 -13.00 0.15
N GLU A 65 -1.71 -13.64 0.54
CA GLU A 65 -1.65 -14.60 1.64
C GLU A 65 -0.83 -14.01 2.79
N CYS A 66 -1.35 -14.11 4.00
CA CYS A 66 -0.68 -13.64 5.21
C CYS A 66 -0.25 -14.83 6.04
N ASP A 67 1.06 -14.99 6.19
CA ASP A 67 1.66 -15.98 7.05
C ASP A 67 2.31 -15.28 8.25
N PRO A 68 1.96 -15.64 9.50
CA PRO A 68 2.48 -14.98 10.69
C PRO A 68 4.00 -15.15 10.88
N TYR A 69 4.64 -16.12 10.21
CA TYR A 69 6.07 -16.39 10.27
C TYR A 69 6.84 -15.85 9.07
N ARG A 70 6.19 -15.69 7.91
CA ARG A 70 6.82 -15.28 6.63
C ARG A 70 6.38 -13.90 6.15
N GLY A 71 5.42 -13.28 6.81
CA GLY A 71 4.80 -12.02 6.39
C GLY A 71 3.79 -12.21 5.26
N ALA A 72 3.45 -11.11 4.60
CA ALA A 72 2.48 -11.10 3.51
C ALA A 72 3.13 -11.43 2.16
N LEU A 73 2.53 -12.37 1.43
CA LEU A 73 2.90 -12.78 0.09
C LEU A 73 1.78 -12.44 -0.90
N ALA A 74 2.15 -12.24 -2.16
CA ALA A 74 1.22 -11.98 -3.25
C ALA A 74 1.54 -12.87 -4.45
N TYR A 75 0.50 -13.36 -5.13
CA TYR A 75 0.63 -14.19 -6.34
C TYR A 75 -0.60 -14.12 -7.24
N THR A 76 -0.40 -14.44 -8.51
CA THR A 76 -1.47 -14.72 -9.47
C THR A 76 -1.52 -16.22 -9.78
N PRO A 77 -2.66 -16.76 -10.25
CA PRO A 77 -2.73 -18.17 -10.67
C PRO A 77 -1.63 -18.50 -11.69
N GLY A 78 -0.86 -19.56 -11.43
CA GLY A 78 0.24 -19.99 -12.29
C GLY A 78 1.58 -19.26 -12.06
N SER A 79 1.64 -18.31 -11.13
CA SER A 79 2.87 -17.58 -10.79
C SER A 79 3.42 -17.98 -9.42
N ARG A 80 4.74 -17.82 -9.25
CA ARG A 80 5.38 -18.01 -7.94
C ARG A 80 4.99 -16.87 -6.99
N ALA A 81 4.69 -17.21 -5.74
CA ALA A 81 4.47 -16.22 -4.69
C ALA A 81 5.70 -15.37 -4.40
N ARG A 82 5.47 -14.07 -4.21
CA ARG A 82 6.50 -13.05 -3.93
C ARG A 82 6.11 -12.25 -2.70
N ARG A 83 7.07 -11.53 -2.11
CA ARG A 83 6.77 -10.61 -1.00
C ARG A 83 5.77 -9.56 -1.50
N LEU A 84 4.79 -9.23 -0.66
CA LEU A 84 3.74 -8.27 -1.00
C LEU A 84 4.30 -6.94 -1.50
N GLY A 85 5.33 -6.40 -0.83
CA GLY A 85 5.98 -5.15 -1.23
C GLY A 85 6.62 -5.22 -2.62
N ASP A 86 7.23 -6.35 -2.99
CA ASP A 86 7.85 -6.52 -4.30
C ASP A 86 6.78 -6.59 -5.40
N ALA A 87 5.71 -7.36 -5.18
CA ALA A 87 4.60 -7.44 -6.12
C ALA A 87 3.90 -6.09 -6.29
N ALA A 88 3.67 -5.36 -5.18
CA ALA A 88 3.07 -4.05 -5.19
C ALA A 88 3.93 -3.00 -5.90
N ARG A 89 5.26 -3.01 -5.67
CA ARG A 89 6.20 -2.13 -6.35
C ARG A 89 6.17 -2.36 -7.85
N ASP A 90 6.24 -3.62 -8.27
CA ASP A 90 6.25 -3.99 -9.69
C ASP A 90 4.90 -3.63 -10.34
N ALA A 91 3.77 -3.83 -9.64
CA ALA A 91 2.44 -3.43 -10.12
C ALA A 91 2.27 -1.91 -10.26
N LEU A 92 2.81 -1.14 -9.31
CA LEU A 92 2.82 0.33 -9.36
C LEU A 92 3.86 0.91 -10.31
N GLY A 93 4.84 0.11 -10.76
CA GLY A 93 5.91 0.58 -11.66
C GLY A 93 6.82 1.65 -11.03
N VAL A 94 6.94 1.68 -9.71
CA VAL A 94 7.72 2.68 -8.95
C VAL A 94 9.12 2.18 -8.61
N THR A 95 10.04 3.10 -8.31
CA THR A 95 11.40 2.77 -7.89
C THR A 95 11.41 2.09 -6.51
N ALA A 96 12.52 1.43 -6.16
CA ALA A 96 12.69 0.86 -4.82
C ALA A 96 12.62 1.94 -3.72
N VAL A 97 13.18 3.12 -3.96
CA VAL A 97 13.16 4.24 -3.01
C VAL A 97 11.74 4.74 -2.77
N ASP A 98 10.96 4.91 -3.84
CA ASP A 98 9.57 5.36 -3.74
C ASP A 98 8.69 4.31 -3.07
N ALA A 99 8.91 3.03 -3.36
CA ALA A 99 8.24 1.92 -2.69
C ALA A 99 8.55 1.88 -1.19
N ASP A 100 9.84 1.99 -0.81
CA ASP A 100 10.25 2.01 0.59
C ASP A 100 9.60 3.17 1.35
N TRP A 101 9.46 4.33 0.72
CA TRP A 101 8.77 5.45 1.31
C TRP A 101 7.25 5.21 1.42
N LEU A 102 6.62 4.77 0.33
CA LEU A 102 5.16 4.64 0.18
C LEU A 102 4.58 3.52 1.06
N PHE A 103 5.36 2.46 1.28
CA PHE A 103 4.95 1.29 2.06
C PHE A 103 5.40 1.36 3.53
N ALA A 104 6.05 2.45 3.93
CA ALA A 104 6.51 2.59 5.31
C ALA A 104 5.33 2.72 6.30
N PRO A 105 5.33 1.98 7.43
CA PRO A 105 4.27 2.05 8.45
C PRO A 105 4.03 3.43 9.05
N ALA A 106 5.04 4.30 9.03
CA ALA A 106 4.98 5.64 9.61
C ALA A 106 4.24 6.66 8.74
N ARG A 107 3.79 6.29 7.52
CA ARG A 107 3.14 7.23 6.59
C ARG A 107 1.72 7.55 7.02
N THR A 108 1.38 8.83 6.95
CA THR A 108 0.04 9.33 7.25
C THR A 108 -0.80 9.31 5.98
N ARG A 109 -2.11 9.10 6.11
CA ARG A 109 -3.05 9.09 4.98
C ARG A 109 -2.95 10.34 4.09
N PRO A 110 -2.89 11.59 4.63
CA PRO A 110 -2.74 12.78 3.76
C PRO A 110 -1.47 12.74 2.90
N ARG A 111 -0.35 12.27 3.45
CA ARG A 111 0.91 12.14 2.70
C ARG A 111 0.82 11.08 1.61
N LEU A 112 0.15 9.97 1.89
CA LEU A 112 -0.09 8.92 0.90
C LEU A 112 -0.99 9.42 -0.23
N LEU A 113 -2.07 10.15 0.08
CA LEU A 113 -2.93 10.75 -0.92
C LEU A 113 -2.15 11.72 -1.83
N THR A 114 -1.34 12.61 -1.25
CA THR A 114 -0.48 13.51 -2.07
C THR A 114 0.47 12.73 -2.98
N ALA A 115 1.13 11.69 -2.47
CA ALA A 115 2.06 10.90 -3.26
C ALA A 115 1.35 10.11 -4.38
N LEU A 116 0.19 9.52 -4.07
CA LEU A 116 -0.63 8.79 -5.06
C LEU A 116 -1.20 9.73 -6.13
N ALA A 117 -1.54 10.97 -5.76
CA ALA A 117 -1.96 11.99 -6.73
C ALA A 117 -0.82 12.35 -7.70
N GLN A 118 0.41 12.55 -7.19
CA GLN A 118 1.58 12.79 -8.06
C GLN A 118 1.77 11.64 -9.06
N LEU A 119 1.71 10.39 -8.60
CA LEU A 119 1.83 9.22 -9.48
C LEU A 119 0.66 9.11 -10.46
N ALA A 120 -0.57 9.43 -10.04
CA ALA A 120 -1.74 9.46 -10.91
C ALA A 120 -1.62 10.51 -12.02
N ASP A 121 -1.01 11.66 -11.71
CA ASP A 121 -0.75 12.74 -12.65
C ASP A 121 0.45 12.46 -13.59
N GLY A 122 1.08 11.29 -13.47
CA GLY A 122 2.18 10.86 -14.35
C GLY A 122 3.57 11.26 -13.88
N ALA A 123 3.76 11.64 -12.61
CA ALA A 123 5.09 11.87 -12.07
C ALA A 123 5.92 10.58 -12.10
N ASP A 124 7.16 10.67 -12.58
CA ASP A 124 8.09 9.52 -12.61
C ASP A 124 8.56 9.08 -11.22
N HIS A 125 8.49 9.96 -10.22
CA HIS A 125 8.94 9.74 -8.85
C HIS A 125 8.10 10.55 -7.85
N ILE A 126 8.06 10.10 -6.60
CA ILE A 126 7.36 10.82 -5.53
C ILE A 126 8.28 11.93 -5.00
N THR A 127 7.75 13.15 -4.94
CA THR A 127 8.45 14.24 -4.26
C THR A 127 8.28 14.09 -2.76
N HIS A 128 9.31 13.58 -2.11
CA HIS A 128 9.34 13.37 -0.67
C HIS A 128 9.46 14.73 0.04
N PRO A 129 8.50 15.18 0.88
CA PRO A 129 8.74 16.33 1.73
C PRO A 129 9.95 16.01 2.60
N ALA A 130 10.92 16.93 2.65
CA ALA A 130 12.10 16.78 3.51
C ALA A 130 11.62 16.40 4.91
N ALA A 131 12.14 15.28 5.44
CA ALA A 131 11.84 14.90 6.81
C ALA A 131 12.15 16.12 7.67
N ALA A 132 11.14 16.64 8.39
CA ALA A 132 11.34 17.73 9.32
C ALA A 132 12.52 17.32 10.21
N ARG A 133 13.67 17.95 10.02
CA ARG A 133 14.82 17.74 10.89
C ARG A 133 14.28 18.05 12.28
N ARG A 134 14.31 17.06 13.17
CA ARG A 134 14.13 17.32 14.60
C ARG A 134 15.21 18.35 14.94
N THR A 135 14.82 19.61 15.09
CA THR A 135 15.66 20.60 15.73
C THR A 135 15.95 20.04 17.12
N PRO A 136 17.22 19.86 17.51
CA PRO A 136 17.52 19.53 18.89
C PRO A 136 16.96 20.67 19.73
N ALA A 137 16.13 20.33 20.72
CA ALA A 137 15.61 21.29 21.66
C ALA A 137 16.81 21.99 22.32
N THR A 138 16.97 23.28 22.05
CA THR A 138 17.87 24.14 22.82
C THR A 138 17.26 24.22 24.21
N VAL A 139 17.85 23.49 25.16
CA VAL A 139 17.62 23.71 26.58
C VAL A 139 18.31 25.03 26.92
N SER A 140 17.55 25.98 27.44
CA SER A 140 18.05 27.19 28.09
C SER A 140 17.24 27.41 29.37
#